data_AF-A0A8T4Q112-F1
#
_entry.id   AF-A0A8T4Q112-F1
#
_cell.length_a   1.000
_cell.length_b   1.000
_cell.length_c   1.000
_cell.angle_alpha   90.00
_cell.angle_beta   90.00
_cell.angle_gamma   90.00
#
_symmetry.space_group_name_H-M   'P 1'
#
loop_
_entity.id
_entity.type
_entity.pdbx_description
1 polymer ?
#
loop_
_entity_poly.entity_id
_entity_poly.type
_entity_poly.pdbx_seq_one_letter_code
_entity_poly.pdbx_strand_id
1 'polypeptide(L)'
;MKYALLPILLILSLLAASCTVPQKSQCNLASDCPKGKCPDGYGYNKFECISNKCSELVFFADPCLNHYPEEKECSSDSECSTGGCSSQLCGKKGSIEKAITTCDFKEEYSCLKLTTCSCISDKCNWKENNAYINCLSKYR
;
A
#
# COMPACT_ATOMS: atom_id res chain seq x y z
N MET A 1 -20.33 -82.55 47.93
CA MET A 1 -19.02 -82.14 47.36
C MET A 1 -19.34 -81.32 46.11
N LYS A 2 -18.80 -80.16 45.78
CA LYS A 2 -18.03 -79.09 46.45
C LYS A 2 -17.83 -78.05 45.31
N TYR A 3 -18.00 -76.76 45.58
CA TYR A 3 -17.66 -75.58 44.74
C TYR A 3 -18.62 -75.25 43.57
N ALA A 4 -19.44 -74.19 43.60
CA ALA A 4 -19.24 -72.74 43.81
C ALA A 4 -18.91 -71.98 42.50
N LEU A 5 -19.78 -71.02 42.22
CA LEU A 5 -19.78 -70.03 41.14
C LEU A 5 -18.45 -69.29 40.97
N LEU A 6 -18.10 -68.93 39.72
CA LEU A 6 -17.76 -67.53 39.34
C LEU A 6 -17.59 -67.40 37.81
N PRO A 7 -18.24 -66.43 37.14
CA PRO A 7 -17.96 -66.10 35.74
C PRO A 7 -16.72 -65.19 35.68
N ILE A 8 -15.66 -65.64 35.01
CA ILE A 8 -14.47 -64.83 34.77
C ILE A 8 -14.82 -63.81 33.68
N LEU A 9 -15.21 -62.63 34.13
CA LEU A 9 -15.32 -61.41 33.34
C LEU A 9 -13.91 -61.07 32.85
N LEU A 10 -13.61 -61.39 31.59
CA LEU A 10 -12.41 -60.92 30.89
C LEU A 10 -12.60 -59.42 30.61
N ILE A 11 -12.13 -58.60 31.56
CA ILE A 11 -12.05 -57.15 31.43
C ILE A 11 -10.95 -56.86 30.40
N LEU A 12 -11.37 -56.63 29.16
CA LEU A 12 -10.55 -56.09 28.09
C LEU A 12 -10.20 -54.64 28.44
N SER A 13 -9.09 -54.43 29.15
CA SER A 13 -8.58 -53.09 29.46
C SER A 13 -8.05 -52.46 28.16
N LEU A 14 -8.93 -51.76 27.44
CA LEU A 14 -8.52 -50.75 26.46
C LEU A 14 -7.75 -49.65 27.23
N LEU A 15 -6.43 -49.74 27.21
CA LEU A 15 -5.57 -48.57 27.38
C LEU A 15 -5.73 -47.72 26.13
N ALA A 16 -6.79 -46.90 26.11
CA ALA A 16 -6.84 -45.75 25.22
C ALA A 16 -5.68 -44.84 25.64
N ALA A 17 -4.57 -44.93 24.90
CA ALA A 17 -3.56 -43.90 24.91
C ALA A 17 -4.23 -42.63 24.37
N SER A 18 -4.79 -41.84 25.27
CA SER A 18 -5.30 -40.52 24.97
C SER A 18 -4.11 -39.67 24.55
N CYS A 19 -3.87 -39.60 23.23
CA CYS A 19 -3.02 -38.57 22.66
C CYS A 19 -3.68 -37.23 22.99
N THR A 20 -3.25 -36.59 24.07
CA THR A 20 -3.58 -35.19 24.35
C THR A 20 -2.86 -34.36 23.29
N VAL A 21 -3.54 -34.16 22.15
CA VAL A 21 -3.16 -33.11 21.20
C VAL A 21 -3.15 -31.81 22.00
N PRO A 22 -2.03 -31.07 22.08
CA PRO A 22 -2.01 -29.80 22.78
C PRO A 22 -3.00 -28.87 22.07
N GLN A 23 -4.16 -28.65 22.68
CA GLN A 23 -5.10 -27.66 22.22
C GLN A 23 -4.42 -26.30 22.38
N LYS A 24 -3.89 -25.75 21.29
CA LYS A 24 -3.44 -24.35 21.24
C LYS A 24 -4.68 -23.50 21.50
N SER A 25 -4.87 -23.11 22.75
CA SER A 25 -6.12 -22.53 23.25
C SER A 25 -6.35 -21.10 22.78
N GLN A 26 -5.33 -20.47 22.18
CA GLN A 26 -5.37 -19.06 21.80
C GLN A 26 -4.69 -18.83 20.46
N CYS A 27 -5.42 -18.18 19.54
CA CYS A 27 -4.86 -17.56 18.34
C CYS A 27 -3.88 -16.47 18.76
N ASN A 28 -2.65 -16.54 18.24
CA ASN A 28 -1.60 -15.56 18.47
C ASN A 28 -1.35 -14.77 17.19
N LEU A 29 -1.69 -13.48 17.20
CA LEU A 29 -1.61 -12.60 16.04
C LEU A 29 -0.22 -12.57 15.37
N ALA A 30 0.86 -12.68 16.16
CA ALA A 30 2.22 -12.60 15.66
C ALA A 30 2.71 -13.87 14.94
N SER A 31 2.07 -15.03 15.19
CA SER A 31 2.51 -16.34 14.68
C SER A 31 1.46 -17.07 13.84
N ASP A 32 0.18 -16.89 14.12
CA ASP A 32 -0.92 -17.63 13.49
C ASP A 32 -1.55 -16.89 12.31
N CYS A 33 -1.54 -15.55 12.35
CA CYS A 33 -2.16 -14.74 11.31
C CYS A 33 -1.10 -14.15 10.36
N PRO A 34 -1.27 -14.30 9.04
CA PRO A 34 -0.33 -13.74 8.09
C PRO A 34 -0.42 -12.21 8.09
N LYS A 35 0.74 -11.55 8.04
CA LYS A 35 0.78 -10.08 7.88
C LYS A 35 0.53 -9.69 6.43
N GLY A 36 -0.06 -8.52 6.23
CA GLY A 36 -0.01 -7.84 4.95
C GLY A 36 1.39 -7.30 4.71
N LYS A 37 1.77 -7.10 3.43
CA LYS A 37 3.05 -6.51 3.04
C LYS A 37 2.82 -5.40 2.01
N CYS A 38 3.43 -4.26 2.24
CA CYS A 38 3.49 -3.15 1.29
C CYS A 38 4.62 -3.35 0.26
N PRO A 39 4.62 -2.58 -0.85
CA PRO A 39 5.63 -2.71 -1.91
C PRO A 39 7.08 -2.47 -1.45
N ASP A 40 7.29 -1.63 -0.44
CA ASP A 40 8.59 -1.39 0.19
C ASP A 40 9.00 -2.49 1.19
N GLY A 41 8.15 -3.50 1.40
CA GLY A 41 8.35 -4.60 2.33
C GLY A 41 7.81 -4.37 3.75
N TYR A 42 7.22 -3.21 4.04
CA TYR A 42 6.60 -2.94 5.34
C TYR A 42 5.47 -3.91 5.64
N GLY A 43 5.53 -4.56 6.81
CA GLY A 43 4.52 -5.51 7.26
C GLY A 43 3.49 -4.86 8.16
N TYR A 44 2.20 -5.03 7.85
CA TYR A 44 1.10 -4.54 8.68
C TYR A 44 0.18 -5.69 9.13
N ASN A 45 -0.57 -5.46 10.21
CA ASN A 45 -1.54 -6.43 10.70
C ASN A 45 -2.74 -6.43 9.77
N LYS A 46 -2.87 -7.45 8.92
CA LYS A 46 -3.99 -7.61 8.00
C LYS A 46 -5.21 -8.28 8.65
N PHE A 47 -4.98 -9.01 9.73
CA PHE A 47 -6.01 -9.78 10.43
C PHE A 47 -5.98 -9.46 11.92
N GLU A 48 -7.06 -9.81 12.61
CA GLU A 48 -7.21 -9.83 14.06
C GLU A 48 -7.66 -11.22 14.52
N CYS A 49 -7.25 -11.62 15.73
CA CYS A 49 -7.71 -12.86 16.34
C CYS A 49 -9.08 -12.66 16.98
N ILE A 50 -10.15 -13.18 16.36
CA ILE A 50 -11.51 -13.16 16.90
C ILE A 50 -11.98 -14.60 17.05
N SER A 51 -12.38 -15.00 18.26
CA SER A 51 -12.84 -16.37 18.55
C SER A 51 -11.87 -17.47 18.09
N ASN A 52 -10.57 -17.25 18.34
CA ASN A 52 -9.48 -18.14 17.92
C ASN A 52 -9.33 -18.36 16.41
N LYS A 53 -9.82 -17.42 15.60
CA LYS A 53 -9.65 -17.41 14.14
C LYS A 53 -9.12 -16.06 13.67
N CYS A 54 -8.26 -16.08 12.65
CA CYS A 54 -7.84 -14.86 11.98
C CYS A 54 -9.00 -14.31 11.16
N SER A 55 -9.46 -13.11 11.51
CA SER A 55 -10.50 -12.36 10.81
C SER A 55 -9.84 -11.17 10.12
N GLU A 56 -10.11 -10.97 8.83
CA GLU A 56 -9.50 -9.89 8.06
C GLU A 56 -10.01 -8.52 8.55
N LEU A 57 -9.09 -7.58 8.72
CA LEU A 57 -9.42 -6.22 9.12
C LEU A 57 -9.92 -5.42 7.92
N VAL A 58 -10.97 -4.63 8.13
CA VAL A 58 -11.44 -3.65 7.14
C VAL A 58 -10.83 -2.30 7.51
N PHE A 59 -9.99 -1.78 6.63
CA PHE A 59 -9.33 -0.49 6.85
C PHE A 59 -10.15 0.64 6.25
N PHE A 60 -10.26 1.75 6.99
CA PHE A 60 -10.85 2.99 6.48
C PHE A 60 -9.92 3.75 5.53
N ALA A 61 -8.60 3.56 5.69
CA ALA A 61 -7.56 4.14 4.86
C ALA A 61 -6.57 3.06 4.42
N ASP A 62 -5.85 3.32 3.33
CA ASP A 62 -4.81 2.41 2.83
C ASP A 62 -3.67 2.25 3.85
N PRO A 63 -3.42 1.04 4.39
CA PRO A 63 -2.31 0.78 5.32
C PRO A 63 -0.92 1.05 4.73
N CYS A 64 -0.81 1.12 3.39
CA CYS A 64 0.43 1.32 2.67
C CYS A 64 0.65 2.76 2.18
N LEU A 65 -0.17 3.74 2.59
CA LEU A 65 -0.13 5.11 2.07
C LEU A 65 1.26 5.79 2.14
N ASN A 66 2.10 5.45 3.12
CA ASN A 66 3.48 5.96 3.27
C ASN A 66 4.57 4.92 2.91
N HIS A 67 4.15 3.80 2.34
CA HIS A 67 4.96 2.63 2.01
C HIS A 67 4.93 2.32 0.51
N TYR A 68 4.38 3.24 -0.28
CA TYR A 68 4.58 3.26 -1.72
C TYR A 68 5.95 3.86 -2.03
N PRO A 69 6.77 3.20 -2.86
CA PRO A 69 7.99 3.84 -3.34
C PRO A 69 7.60 5.14 -4.03
N GLU A 70 8.32 6.24 -3.74
CA GLU A 70 8.22 7.42 -4.58
C GLU A 70 8.66 7.01 -5.98
N GLU A 71 7.71 6.91 -6.91
CA GLU A 71 8.04 6.56 -8.28
C GLU A 71 8.83 7.72 -8.90
N LYS A 72 10.01 7.37 -9.41
CA LYS A 72 10.82 8.28 -10.21
C LYS A 72 10.06 8.61 -11.50
N GLU A 73 9.58 9.84 -11.60
CA GLU A 73 8.83 10.30 -12.77
C GLU A 73 9.75 10.47 -13.98
N CYS A 74 10.93 11.06 -13.77
CA CYS A 74 11.91 11.39 -14.81
C CYS A 74 13.35 11.18 -14.32
N SER A 75 14.29 10.91 -15.24
CA SER A 75 15.74 10.94 -14.96
C SER A 75 16.47 12.13 -15.59
N SER A 76 15.85 12.76 -16.60
CA SER A 76 16.43 13.85 -17.37
C SER A 76 15.35 14.81 -17.86
N ASP A 77 15.73 16.06 -18.15
CA ASP A 77 14.81 17.08 -18.68
C ASP A 77 14.10 16.62 -19.97
N SER A 78 14.73 15.75 -20.77
CA SER A 78 14.17 15.24 -22.03
C SER A 78 12.93 14.35 -21.86
N GLU A 79 12.72 13.84 -20.64
CA GLU A 79 11.58 13.01 -20.26
C GLU A 79 10.39 13.85 -19.77
N CYS A 80 10.56 15.17 -19.63
CA CYS A 80 9.51 16.09 -19.21
C CYS A 80 8.96 16.86 -20.40
N SER A 81 7.66 17.13 -20.40
CA SER A 81 7.00 17.93 -21.42
C SER A 81 5.87 18.76 -20.82
N THR A 82 5.58 19.86 -21.49
CA THR A 82 4.39 20.67 -21.21
C THR A 82 3.16 20.03 -21.85
N GLY A 83 2.01 20.15 -21.20
CA GLY A 83 0.72 19.72 -21.72
C GLY A 83 -0.46 20.43 -21.05
N GLY A 84 -1.66 19.88 -21.27
CA GLY A 84 -2.92 20.56 -20.95
C GLY A 84 -3.33 21.58 -22.01
N CYS A 85 -4.63 21.91 -22.07
CA CYS A 85 -5.18 22.75 -23.14
C CYS A 85 -4.56 24.16 -23.20
N SER A 86 -4.20 24.73 -22.04
CA SER A 86 -3.57 26.05 -21.91
C SER A 86 -2.05 25.96 -21.77
N SER A 87 -1.44 24.80 -22.04
CA SER A 87 -0.02 24.53 -21.78
C SER A 87 0.37 24.77 -20.32
N GLN A 88 -0.57 24.53 -19.41
CA GLN A 88 -0.45 24.87 -17.99
C GLN A 88 0.19 23.76 -17.14
N LEU A 89 0.28 22.55 -17.68
CA LEU A 89 0.82 21.40 -16.96
C LEU A 89 2.26 21.11 -17.38
N CYS A 90 3.08 20.66 -16.43
CA CYS A 90 4.39 20.07 -16.66
C CYS A 90 4.38 18.66 -16.08
N GLY A 91 4.83 17.67 -16.84
CA GLY A 91 4.79 16.28 -16.43
C GLY A 91 5.57 15.36 -17.34
N LYS A 92 5.60 14.06 -17.01
CA LYS A 92 6.25 13.03 -17.82
C LYS A 92 5.73 13.00 -19.25
N LYS A 93 6.66 13.01 -20.21
CA LYS A 93 6.40 12.85 -21.64
C LYS A 93 5.63 11.55 -21.91
N GLY A 94 4.70 11.58 -22.86
CA GLY A 94 3.79 10.47 -23.15
C GLY A 94 2.61 10.29 -22.18
N SER A 95 2.77 10.64 -20.90
CA SER A 95 1.65 10.72 -19.94
C SER A 95 0.94 12.08 -20.05
N ILE A 96 1.71 13.16 -20.08
CA ILE A 96 1.20 14.54 -20.10
C ILE A 96 0.46 14.88 -21.40
N GLU A 97 0.83 14.24 -22.50
CA GLU A 97 0.17 14.37 -23.81
C GLU A 97 -1.25 13.79 -23.81
N LYS A 98 -1.52 12.85 -22.90
CA LYS A 98 -2.83 12.22 -22.71
C LYS A 98 -3.66 12.92 -21.63
N ALA A 99 -3.09 13.90 -20.93
CA ALA A 99 -3.78 14.62 -19.89
C ALA A 99 -4.88 15.49 -20.50
N ILE A 100 -6.13 15.20 -20.16
CA ILE A 100 -7.28 16.00 -20.57
C ILE A 100 -7.56 16.99 -19.44
N THR A 101 -7.45 18.28 -19.74
CA THR A 101 -7.81 19.36 -18.83
C THR A 101 -8.92 20.21 -19.42
N THR A 102 -9.61 20.99 -18.57
CA THR A 102 -10.44 22.08 -19.07
C THR A 102 -9.54 23.13 -19.76
N CYS A 103 -10.08 23.81 -20.75
CA CYS A 103 -9.41 24.88 -21.49
C CYS A 103 -9.48 26.23 -20.76
N ASP A 104 -9.54 26.19 -19.44
CA ASP A 104 -9.49 27.40 -18.63
C ASP A 104 -8.11 28.02 -18.75
N PHE A 105 -8.08 29.30 -19.09
CA PHE A 105 -6.86 30.07 -19.17
C PHE A 105 -6.85 31.10 -18.05
N LYS A 106 -5.76 31.12 -17.28
CA LYS A 106 -5.49 32.16 -16.29
C LYS A 106 -4.31 33.01 -16.75
N GLU A 107 -4.34 34.30 -16.46
CA GLU A 107 -3.35 35.25 -16.92
C GLU A 107 -1.93 34.88 -16.46
N GLU A 108 -1.77 34.28 -15.26
CA GLU A 108 -0.47 33.83 -14.76
C GLU A 108 0.15 32.72 -15.61
N TYR A 109 -0.63 31.98 -16.41
CA TYR A 109 -0.10 30.95 -17.31
C TYR A 109 0.76 31.56 -18.42
N SER A 110 0.59 32.85 -18.72
CA SER A 110 1.50 33.57 -19.62
C SER A 110 2.96 33.57 -19.13
N CYS A 111 3.17 33.49 -17.80
CA CYS A 111 4.50 33.41 -17.20
C CYS A 111 5.19 32.07 -17.46
N LEU A 112 4.45 30.99 -17.75
CA LEU A 112 5.03 29.66 -18.02
C LEU A 112 5.91 29.65 -19.28
N LYS A 113 5.72 30.60 -20.20
CA LYS A 113 6.60 30.81 -21.37
C LYS A 113 8.01 31.29 -21.00
N LEU A 114 8.21 31.77 -19.77
CA LEU A 114 9.48 32.26 -19.25
C LEU A 114 10.27 31.16 -18.51
N THR A 115 9.76 29.94 -18.48
CA THR A 115 10.38 28.79 -17.82
C THR A 115 10.31 27.56 -18.73
N THR A 116 10.97 26.48 -18.32
CA THR A 116 10.96 25.18 -18.99
C THR A 116 10.44 24.11 -18.05
N CYS A 117 9.71 23.14 -18.60
CA CYS A 117 9.37 21.92 -17.88
C CYS A 117 10.60 21.01 -17.84
N SER A 118 11.16 20.78 -16.65
CA SER A 118 12.44 20.10 -16.43
C SER A 118 12.32 19.02 -15.36
N CYS A 119 13.30 18.12 -15.29
CA CYS A 119 13.35 17.09 -14.27
C CYS A 119 14.06 17.63 -13.02
N ILE A 120 13.31 17.81 -11.93
CA ILE A 120 13.77 18.40 -10.67
C ILE A 120 13.44 17.42 -9.55
N SER A 121 14.48 16.89 -8.89
CA SER A 121 14.33 15.88 -7.82
C SER A 121 13.47 14.70 -8.26
N ASP A 122 13.81 14.10 -9.41
CA ASP A 122 13.14 12.93 -10.00
C ASP A 122 11.66 13.16 -10.39
N LYS A 123 11.18 14.41 -10.38
CA LYS A 123 9.81 14.83 -10.75
C LYS A 123 9.84 15.90 -11.84
N CYS A 124 8.90 15.86 -12.76
CA CYS A 124 8.79 16.90 -13.79
C CYS A 124 8.14 18.14 -13.18
N ASN A 125 8.85 19.27 -13.22
CA ASN A 125 8.35 20.52 -12.64
C ASN A 125 8.85 21.76 -13.42
N TRP A 126 8.18 22.89 -13.23
CA TRP A 126 8.56 24.16 -13.83
C TRP A 126 9.86 24.67 -13.20
N LYS A 127 10.88 24.86 -14.04
CA LYS A 127 12.20 25.30 -13.59
C LYS A 127 12.20 26.77 -13.18
N GLU A 128 12.31 27.00 -11.88
CA GLU A 128 12.34 28.35 -11.34
C GLU A 128 13.51 29.17 -11.90
N ASN A 129 13.21 30.42 -12.26
CA ASN A 129 14.19 31.42 -12.66
C ASN A 129 13.63 32.82 -12.37
N ASN A 130 14.50 33.83 -12.38
CA ASN A 130 14.12 35.20 -11.99
C ASN A 130 13.01 35.78 -12.88
N ALA A 131 13.03 35.53 -14.19
CA ALA A 131 12.01 36.08 -15.11
C ALA A 131 10.63 35.46 -14.83
N TYR A 132 10.59 34.14 -14.61
CA TYR A 132 9.37 33.41 -14.26
C TYR A 132 8.81 33.85 -12.90
N ILE A 133 9.64 33.90 -11.86
CA ILE A 133 9.22 34.28 -10.49
C ILE A 133 8.72 35.74 -10.47
N ASN A 134 9.42 36.66 -11.13
CA ASN A 134 9.03 38.07 -11.21
C ASN A 134 7.73 38.29 -12.02
N CYS A 135 7.41 37.39 -12.94
CA CYS A 135 6.14 37.44 -13.65
C CYS A 135 5.00 36.96 -12.74
N LEU A 136 5.19 35.81 -12.07
CA LEU A 136 4.19 35.23 -11.17
C LEU A 136 3.85 36.14 -9.98
N SER A 137 4.79 36.93 -9.48
CA SER A 137 4.57 37.83 -8.34
C SER A 137 3.53 38.93 -8.62
N LYS A 138 3.16 39.18 -9.88
CA LYS A 138 2.09 40.12 -10.26
C LYS A 138 0.69 39.56 -10.06
N TYR A 139 0.56 38.25 -9.85
CA TYR A 139 -0.70 37.52 -9.74
C TYR A 139 -0.88 36.84 -8.36
N ARG A 140 0.01 37.12 -7.40
CA ARG A 140 -0.06 36.70 -5.98
C ARG A 140 -0.38 37.89 -5.10
#